data_AF-A0A2S6PSS8-F1
#
_entry.id   AF-A0A2S6PSS8-F1
#
_cell.length_a   1.000
_cell.length_b   1.000
_cell.length_c   1.000
_cell.angle_alpha   90.00
_cell.angle_beta   90.00
_cell.angle_gamma   90.00
#
_symmetry.space_group_name_H-M   'P 1'
#
loop_
_entity.id
_entity.type
_entity.pdbx_description
1 polymer ?
#
loop_
_entity_poly.entity_id
_entity_poly.type
_entity_poly.pdbx_seq_one_letter_code
_entity_poly.pdbx_strand_id
1 'polypeptide(L)'
;MSRTEGTGPFTTRLTWRLGDGATAVWESRPARKRGLLTVRPVGESEPRPRSADSESLGRLSRLNAIAAGAFTVGGGLFAAGAARAQFGTGDATSAWIYFVGGLFFNTGGYASLLQVINAPRQDSRIGALSARRWRWWSYEPGRIDWLSTLLLFVGTLVFGINLLGSLMQGLSVRQANALIWSPDLIGCTLFLVSGHLALVEVCHGRPGLRTRDLGWWIVAVNQLGSVLFMASALADFTRPATGSVLNVDIANWGTLTGAACFSVGGVLQFYERP
;
A
#
# COMPACT_ATOMS: atom_id res chain seq x y z
N MET A 1 -7.24 9.77 32.16
CA MET A 1 -5.93 10.17 31.62
C MET A 1 -5.62 9.30 30.41
N SER A 2 -5.32 9.89 29.26
CA SER A 2 -4.91 9.19 28.03
C SER A 2 -3.43 9.41 27.75
N ARG A 3 -2.74 8.38 27.26
CA ARG A 3 -1.35 8.42 26.81
C ARG A 3 -1.30 8.19 25.30
N THR A 4 -0.67 9.11 24.59
CA THR A 4 -0.49 9.05 23.14
C THR A 4 0.95 8.71 22.82
N GLU A 5 1.16 7.75 21.94
CA GLU A 5 2.47 7.31 21.42
C GLU A 5 2.46 7.41 19.89
N GLY A 6 3.59 7.76 19.29
CA GLY A 6 3.63 8.15 17.89
C GLY A 6 5.02 8.40 17.34
N THR A 7 5.07 8.84 16.09
CA THR A 7 6.30 9.16 15.37
C THR A 7 6.15 10.48 14.64
N GLY A 8 6.99 11.45 14.95
CA GLY A 8 6.84 12.81 14.43
C GLY A 8 5.43 13.35 14.76
N PRO A 9 4.68 13.89 13.78
CA PRO A 9 3.34 14.41 14.00
C PRO A 9 2.25 13.32 14.12
N PHE A 10 2.60 12.05 13.89
CA PHE A 10 1.61 10.98 13.73
C PHE A 10 1.40 10.19 15.02
N THR A 11 0.13 9.97 15.38
CA THR A 11 -0.25 9.03 16.44
C THR A 11 -0.33 7.62 15.88
N THR A 12 0.41 6.68 16.46
CA THR A 12 0.36 5.26 16.07
C THR A 12 -0.24 4.37 17.15
N ARG A 13 -0.30 4.86 18.40
CA ARG A 13 -0.87 4.15 19.54
C ARG A 13 -1.50 5.10 20.56
N LEU A 14 -2.65 4.71 21.11
CA LEU A 14 -3.35 5.45 22.15
C LEU A 14 -3.73 4.50 23.29
N THR A 15 -3.47 4.90 24.52
CA THR A 15 -3.86 4.16 25.72
C THR A 15 -4.74 5.03 26.61
N TRP A 16 -5.87 4.52 27.09
CA TRP A 16 -6.75 5.25 28.00
C TRP A 16 -7.44 4.32 29.01
N ARG A 17 -8.00 4.91 30.07
CA ARG A 17 -8.82 4.20 31.05
C ARG A 17 -10.30 4.24 30.66
N LEU A 18 -10.97 3.11 30.77
CA LEU A 18 -12.40 2.92 30.59
C LEU A 18 -13.15 3.25 31.89
N GLY A 19 -14.48 3.42 31.79
CA GLY A 19 -15.33 3.79 32.94
C GLY A 19 -15.40 2.72 34.03
N ASP A 20 -15.15 1.46 33.69
CA ASP A 20 -15.04 0.31 34.61
C ASP A 20 -13.63 0.17 35.24
N GLY A 21 -12.72 1.11 34.95
CA GLY A 21 -11.34 1.11 35.41
C GLY A 21 -10.37 0.30 34.53
N ALA A 22 -10.85 -0.44 33.53
CA ALA A 22 -10.00 -1.20 32.62
C ALA A 22 -9.13 -0.26 31.75
N THR A 23 -8.04 -0.76 31.19
CA THR A 23 -7.16 0.00 30.29
C THR A 23 -7.33 -0.48 28.86
N ALA A 24 -7.71 0.43 27.94
CA ALA A 24 -7.78 0.16 26.51
C ALA A 24 -6.54 0.68 25.80
N VAL A 25 -6.02 -0.11 24.86
CA VAL A 25 -4.88 0.20 23.99
C VAL A 25 -5.33 0.04 22.55
N TRP A 26 -5.32 1.14 21.81
CA TRP A 26 -5.55 1.20 20.38
C TRP A 26 -4.23 1.36 19.64
N GLU A 27 -4.08 0.62 18.56
CA GLU A 27 -2.95 0.72 17.64
C GLU A 27 -3.50 0.90 16.23
N SER A 28 -2.90 1.81 15.47
CA SER A 28 -3.40 2.25 14.16
C SER A 28 -3.68 1.09 13.21
N ARG A 29 -2.68 0.22 13.03
CA ARG A 29 -2.75 -0.87 12.05
C ARG A 29 -3.66 -2.03 12.49
N PRO A 30 -3.57 -2.59 13.72
CA PRO A 30 -4.51 -3.61 14.17
C PRO A 30 -5.97 -3.16 14.16
N ALA A 31 -6.26 -1.92 14.56
CA ALA A 31 -7.63 -1.39 14.52
C ALA A 31 -8.15 -1.25 13.09
N ARG A 32 -7.32 -0.76 12.16
CA ARG A 32 -7.70 -0.61 10.76
C ARG A 32 -7.79 -1.93 10.00
N LYS A 33 -6.85 -2.84 10.21
CA LYS A 33 -6.74 -4.08 9.42
C LYS A 33 -7.58 -5.20 9.99
N ARG A 34 -7.74 -5.24 11.32
CA ARG A 34 -8.39 -6.34 12.02
C ARG A 34 -9.57 -5.91 12.88
N GLY A 35 -9.83 -4.60 13.01
CA GLY A 35 -10.90 -4.11 13.88
C GLY A 35 -10.64 -4.40 15.36
N LEU A 36 -9.36 -4.53 15.77
CA LEU A 36 -9.00 -4.95 17.12
C LEU A 36 -8.57 -3.78 18.00
N LEU A 37 -9.02 -3.84 19.25
CA LEU A 37 -8.58 -3.04 20.39
C LEU A 37 -8.06 -3.99 21.47
N THR A 38 -6.93 -3.69 22.10
CA THR A 38 -6.44 -4.50 23.22
C THR A 38 -6.97 -3.91 24.54
N VAL A 39 -7.66 -4.71 25.35
CA VAL A 39 -8.23 -4.26 26.63
C VAL A 39 -7.67 -5.09 27.77
N ARG A 40 -7.18 -4.42 28.81
CA ARG A 40 -6.72 -5.05 30.06
C ARG A 40 -7.73 -4.76 31.18
N PRO A 41 -8.52 -5.76 31.62
CA PRO A 41 -9.49 -5.62 32.70
C PRO A 41 -8.84 -5.24 34.03
N VAL A 42 -9.63 -4.69 34.96
CA VAL A 42 -9.18 -4.45 36.34
C VAL A 42 -8.97 -5.79 37.05
N GLY A 43 -7.81 -5.99 37.67
CA GLY A 43 -7.50 -7.21 38.42
C GLY A 43 -7.03 -8.40 37.58
N GLU A 44 -7.05 -8.29 36.24
CA GLU A 44 -6.48 -9.31 35.35
C GLU A 44 -5.10 -8.88 34.84
N SER A 45 -4.14 -9.81 34.84
CA SER A 45 -2.80 -9.57 34.31
C SER A 45 -2.76 -9.62 32.77
N GLU A 46 -3.62 -10.44 32.15
CA GLU A 46 -3.58 -10.72 30.72
C GLU A 46 -4.47 -9.77 29.90
N PRO A 47 -3.92 -9.06 28.91
CA PRO A 47 -4.70 -8.25 27.99
C PRO A 47 -5.50 -9.13 27.01
N ARG A 48 -6.75 -8.75 26.72
CA ARG A 48 -7.63 -9.47 25.79
C ARG A 48 -7.97 -8.60 24.57
N PRO A 49 -7.99 -9.17 23.35
CA PRO A 49 -8.48 -8.46 22.18
C PRO A 49 -10.00 -8.26 22.26
N ARG A 50 -10.46 -7.07 21.88
CA ARG A 50 -11.87 -6.71 21.71
C ARG A 50 -12.08 -6.29 20.26
N SER A 51 -12.96 -7.02 19.58
CA SER A 51 -13.28 -6.77 18.18
C SER A 51 -14.29 -5.63 18.01
N ALA A 52 -14.23 -4.98 16.85
CA ALA A 52 -15.25 -4.07 16.37
C ALA A 52 -16.58 -4.78 16.10
N ASP A 53 -17.64 -4.01 15.88
CA ASP A 53 -18.95 -4.54 15.49
C ASP A 53 -18.88 -5.34 14.16
N SER A 54 -19.87 -6.22 13.95
CA SER A 54 -19.91 -7.11 12.78
C SER A 54 -19.95 -6.37 11.44
N GLU A 55 -20.55 -5.19 11.39
CA GLU A 55 -20.60 -4.37 10.19
C GLU A 55 -19.20 -3.85 9.84
N SER A 56 -18.45 -3.35 10.84
CA SER A 56 -17.06 -2.95 10.70
C SER A 56 -16.18 -4.09 10.19
N LEU A 57 -16.25 -5.27 10.82
CA LEU A 57 -15.45 -6.43 10.41
C LEU A 57 -15.79 -6.89 8.98
N GLY A 58 -17.08 -6.89 8.61
CA GLY A 58 -17.52 -7.21 7.25
C GLY A 58 -16.99 -6.22 6.21
N ARG A 59 -17.02 -4.92 6.50
CA ARG A 59 -16.48 -3.88 5.62
C ARG A 59 -14.96 -4.00 5.46
N LEU A 60 -14.23 -4.19 6.56
CA LEU A 60 -12.79 -4.38 6.55
C LEU A 60 -12.39 -5.61 5.75
N SER A 61 -13.06 -6.75 5.97
CA SER A 61 -12.81 -7.99 5.25
C SER A 61 -13.02 -7.84 3.74
N ARG A 62 -14.14 -7.25 3.31
CA ARG A 62 -14.45 -7.02 1.89
C ARG A 62 -13.44 -6.11 1.21
N LEU A 63 -13.16 -4.96 1.80
CA LEU A 63 -12.17 -4.03 1.24
C LEU A 63 -10.77 -4.62 1.23
N ASN A 64 -10.41 -5.42 2.25
CA ASN A 64 -9.13 -6.10 2.28
C ASN A 64 -9.02 -7.14 1.16
N ALA A 65 -10.07 -7.92 0.92
CA ALA A 65 -10.11 -8.88 -0.19
C ALA A 65 -10.02 -8.20 -1.57
N ILE A 66 -10.72 -7.06 -1.77
CA ILE A 66 -10.63 -6.27 -3.01
C ILE A 66 -9.20 -5.76 -3.21
N ALA A 67 -8.61 -5.13 -2.20
CA ALA A 67 -7.25 -4.60 -2.30
C ALA A 67 -6.21 -5.70 -2.52
N ALA A 68 -6.29 -6.79 -1.74
CA ALA A 68 -5.39 -7.94 -1.85
C ALA A 68 -5.48 -8.59 -3.24
N GLY A 69 -6.69 -8.88 -3.72
CA GLY A 69 -6.91 -9.46 -5.04
C GLY A 69 -6.42 -8.56 -6.17
N ALA A 70 -6.67 -7.25 -6.05
CA ALA A 70 -6.21 -6.28 -7.02
C ALA A 70 -4.67 -6.22 -7.09
N PHE A 71 -3.96 -6.17 -5.95
CA PHE A 71 -2.49 -6.19 -5.96
C PHE A 71 -1.91 -7.53 -6.43
N THR A 72 -2.54 -8.66 -6.07
CA THR A 72 -2.12 -9.98 -6.55
C THR A 72 -2.23 -10.09 -8.07
N VAL A 73 -3.39 -9.77 -8.63
CA VAL A 73 -3.64 -9.87 -10.07
C VAL A 73 -2.85 -8.81 -10.82
N GLY A 74 -2.85 -7.56 -10.34
CA GLY A 74 -2.08 -6.46 -10.93
C GLY A 74 -0.59 -6.75 -10.99
N GLY A 75 0.00 -7.16 -9.85
CA GLY A 75 1.42 -7.55 -9.80
C GLY A 75 1.73 -8.77 -10.65
N GLY A 76 0.82 -9.76 -10.72
CA GLY A 76 0.97 -10.94 -11.57
C GLY A 76 0.98 -10.58 -13.06
N LEU A 77 0.08 -9.69 -13.50
CA LEU A 77 0.05 -9.18 -14.88
C LEU A 77 1.32 -8.38 -15.20
N PHE A 78 1.79 -7.51 -14.29
CA PHE A 78 3.05 -6.80 -14.49
C PHE A 78 4.24 -7.74 -14.62
N ALA A 79 4.33 -8.75 -13.76
CA ALA A 79 5.37 -9.76 -13.85
C ALA A 79 5.30 -10.50 -15.20
N ALA A 80 4.10 -10.86 -15.67
CA ALA A 80 3.92 -11.49 -16.97
C ALA A 80 4.33 -10.57 -18.13
N GLY A 81 3.98 -9.29 -18.09
CA GLY A 81 4.39 -8.29 -19.08
C GLY A 81 5.91 -8.14 -19.13
N ALA A 82 6.57 -8.09 -17.98
CA ALA A 82 8.02 -7.97 -17.86
C ALA A 82 8.76 -9.23 -18.30
N ALA A 83 8.25 -10.40 -17.94
CA ALA A 83 8.81 -11.67 -18.41
C ALA A 83 8.71 -11.76 -19.93
N ARG A 84 7.58 -11.35 -20.52
CA ARG A 84 7.42 -11.33 -21.98
C ARG A 84 8.36 -10.31 -22.63
N ALA A 85 8.57 -9.14 -22.04
CA ALA A 85 9.53 -8.15 -22.54
C ALA A 85 10.99 -8.63 -22.43
N GLN A 86 11.34 -9.39 -21.39
CA GLN A 86 12.69 -9.90 -21.17
C GLN A 86 13.03 -11.12 -22.03
N PHE A 87 12.09 -12.04 -22.21
CA PHE A 87 12.33 -13.35 -22.83
C PHE A 87 11.63 -13.53 -24.19
N GLY A 88 10.72 -12.64 -24.55
CA GLY A 88 9.94 -12.71 -25.79
C GLY A 88 10.22 -11.55 -26.74
N THR A 89 9.39 -11.43 -27.77
CA THR A 89 9.38 -10.26 -28.64
C THR A 89 8.66 -9.13 -27.90
N GLY A 90 9.36 -8.04 -27.59
CA GLY A 90 8.80 -6.83 -26.96
C GLY A 90 7.74 -6.14 -27.85
N ASP A 91 6.57 -6.75 -27.96
CA ASP A 91 5.46 -6.34 -28.82
C ASP A 91 4.38 -5.59 -28.03
N ALA A 92 3.40 -5.02 -28.75
CA ALA A 92 2.31 -4.24 -28.17
C ALA A 92 1.47 -5.02 -27.13
N THR A 93 1.56 -6.36 -27.11
CA THR A 93 0.88 -7.20 -26.13
C THR A 93 1.38 -6.92 -24.72
N SER A 94 2.69 -6.72 -24.54
CA SER A 94 3.27 -6.42 -23.22
C SER A 94 2.73 -5.10 -22.67
N ALA A 95 2.60 -4.06 -23.52
CA ALA A 95 2.04 -2.78 -23.13
C ALA A 95 0.58 -2.90 -22.66
N TRP A 96 -0.24 -3.70 -23.35
CA TRP A 96 -1.62 -3.98 -22.92
C TRP A 96 -1.70 -4.77 -21.62
N ILE A 97 -0.82 -5.77 -21.43
CA ILE A 97 -0.75 -6.53 -20.17
C ILE A 97 -0.44 -5.60 -18.99
N TYR A 98 0.54 -4.71 -19.16
CA TYR A 98 0.85 -3.70 -18.15
C TYR A 98 -0.32 -2.76 -17.91
N PHE A 99 -0.96 -2.26 -18.95
CA PHE A 99 -2.10 -1.37 -18.82
C PHE A 99 -3.23 -1.99 -18.00
N VAL A 100 -3.62 -3.24 -18.30
CA VAL A 100 -4.64 -3.97 -17.52
C VAL A 100 -4.18 -4.18 -16.08
N GLY A 101 -2.93 -4.55 -15.86
CA GLY A 101 -2.35 -4.63 -14.52
C GLY A 101 -2.45 -3.32 -13.74
N GLY A 102 -2.27 -2.19 -14.43
CA GLY A 102 -2.34 -0.85 -13.83
C GLY A 102 -3.73 -0.48 -13.34
N LEU A 103 -4.78 -0.93 -14.05
CA LEU A 103 -6.17 -0.76 -13.61
C LEU A 103 -6.44 -1.52 -12.30
N PHE A 104 -5.86 -2.70 -12.14
CA PHE A 104 -5.90 -3.42 -10.86
C PHE A 104 -5.14 -2.65 -9.77
N PHE A 105 -3.94 -2.14 -10.04
CA PHE A 105 -3.22 -1.29 -9.06
C PHE A 105 -4.04 -0.07 -8.63
N ASN A 106 -4.70 0.63 -9.57
CA ASN A 106 -5.61 1.74 -9.25
C ASN A 106 -6.74 1.31 -8.33
N THR A 107 -7.36 0.16 -8.62
CA THR A 107 -8.42 -0.42 -7.80
C THR A 107 -7.91 -0.75 -6.40
N GLY A 108 -6.74 -1.38 -6.29
CA GLY A 108 -6.11 -1.74 -5.02
C GLY A 108 -5.70 -0.53 -4.18
N GLY A 109 -5.14 0.50 -4.82
CA GLY A 109 -4.80 1.78 -4.20
C GLY A 109 -6.02 2.48 -3.61
N TYR A 110 -7.10 2.61 -4.40
CA TYR A 110 -8.32 3.26 -3.93
C TYR A 110 -9.03 2.43 -2.86
N ALA A 111 -9.12 1.10 -3.00
CA ALA A 111 -9.69 0.23 -1.99
C ALA A 111 -8.92 0.32 -0.66
N SER A 112 -7.58 0.44 -0.72
CA SER A 112 -6.73 0.63 0.46
C SER A 112 -6.98 1.99 1.14
N LEU A 113 -7.18 3.05 0.37
CA LEU A 113 -7.57 4.36 0.89
C LEU A 113 -8.97 4.30 1.53
N LEU A 114 -9.94 3.63 0.91
CA LEU A 114 -11.27 3.42 1.47
C LEU A 114 -11.24 2.64 2.80
N GLN A 115 -10.33 1.67 2.96
CA GLN A 115 -10.13 0.97 4.25
C GLN A 115 -9.73 1.95 5.35
N VAL A 116 -8.85 2.90 5.04
CA VAL A 116 -8.37 3.90 6.01
C VAL A 116 -9.46 4.91 6.35
N ILE A 117 -10.19 5.38 5.35
CA ILE A 117 -11.29 6.36 5.50
C ILE A 117 -12.40 5.77 6.36
N ASN A 118 -12.75 4.50 6.12
CA ASN A 118 -13.87 3.81 6.77
C ASN A 118 -13.44 2.89 7.92
N ALA A 119 -12.18 3.00 8.38
CA ALA A 119 -11.69 2.26 9.54
C ALA A 119 -12.59 2.55 10.77
N PRO A 120 -12.90 1.54 11.59
CA PRO A 120 -13.75 1.74 12.74
C PRO A 120 -13.03 2.66 13.74
N ARG A 121 -13.77 3.60 14.33
CA ARG A 121 -13.20 4.59 15.25
C ARG A 121 -13.59 4.30 16.67
N GLN A 122 -12.78 4.80 17.59
CA GLN A 122 -13.05 4.69 19.02
C GLN A 122 -14.34 5.39 19.36
N ASP A 123 -15.26 4.65 19.98
CA ASP A 123 -16.38 5.24 20.70
C ASP A 123 -15.95 5.45 22.16
N SER A 124 -15.76 6.72 22.53
CA SER A 124 -15.35 7.13 23.87
C SER A 124 -16.38 6.78 24.96
N ARG A 125 -17.62 6.42 24.60
CA ARG A 125 -18.67 6.05 25.56
C ARG A 125 -18.67 4.56 25.91
N ILE A 126 -18.24 3.69 24.97
CA ILE A 126 -18.41 2.23 25.08
C ILE A 126 -17.06 1.50 25.17
N GLY A 127 -15.95 2.18 24.86
CA GLY A 127 -14.64 1.51 24.83
C GLY A 127 -14.56 0.43 23.76
N ALA A 128 -15.26 0.66 22.65
CA ALA A 128 -15.36 -0.24 21.50
C ALA A 128 -15.03 0.53 20.21
N LEU A 129 -14.71 -0.22 19.17
CA LEU A 129 -14.53 0.30 17.82
C LEU A 129 -15.84 0.14 17.06
N SER A 130 -16.39 1.24 16.56
CA SER A 130 -17.69 1.24 15.88
C SER A 130 -17.61 1.76 14.45
N ALA A 131 -18.48 1.18 13.60
CA ALA A 131 -18.66 1.60 12.22
C ALA A 131 -19.16 3.04 12.17
N ARG A 132 -18.59 3.83 11.24
CA ARG A 132 -19.15 5.15 10.89
C ARG A 132 -19.99 5.04 9.63
N ARG A 133 -20.80 6.07 9.37
CA ARG A 133 -21.44 6.24 8.05
C ARG A 133 -20.38 6.14 6.95
N TRP A 134 -20.68 5.35 5.92
CA TRP A 134 -19.78 5.14 4.79
C TRP A 134 -19.38 6.46 4.13
N ARG A 135 -18.10 6.58 3.77
CA ARG A 135 -17.53 7.73 3.06
C ARG A 135 -16.64 7.25 1.92
N TRP A 136 -16.83 7.85 0.76
CA TRP A 136 -15.99 7.64 -0.42
C TRP A 136 -14.71 8.50 -0.41
N TRP A 137 -14.68 9.51 0.47
CA TRP A 137 -13.57 10.45 0.59
C TRP A 137 -13.46 11.02 2.01
N SER A 138 -12.25 11.31 2.46
CA SER A 138 -11.95 12.19 3.60
C SER A 138 -10.59 12.85 3.38
N TYR A 139 -10.33 13.95 4.09
CA TYR A 139 -9.03 14.62 4.11
C TYR A 139 -8.46 14.57 5.53
N GLU A 140 -7.48 13.70 5.76
CA GLU A 140 -6.92 13.43 7.09
C GLU A 140 -5.37 13.34 7.06
N PRO A 141 -4.67 14.38 6.58
CA PRO A 141 -3.21 14.35 6.38
C PRO A 141 -2.40 14.15 7.67
N GLY A 142 -2.99 14.44 8.83
CA GLY A 142 -2.38 14.17 10.14
C GLY A 142 -2.37 12.71 10.55
N ARG A 143 -2.91 11.81 9.72
CA ARG A 143 -2.90 10.36 9.93
C ARG A 143 -1.92 9.68 8.99
N ILE A 144 -0.97 8.93 9.55
CA ILE A 144 0.09 8.27 8.77
C ILE A 144 -0.46 7.24 7.78
N ASP A 145 -1.50 6.50 8.17
CA ASP A 145 -2.17 5.50 7.34
C ASP A 145 -2.89 6.14 6.15
N TRP A 146 -3.51 7.30 6.37
CA TRP A 146 -4.17 8.08 5.32
C TRP A 146 -3.15 8.67 4.35
N LEU A 147 -2.09 9.29 4.85
CA LEU A 147 -1.04 9.85 3.98
C LEU A 147 -0.34 8.75 3.17
N SER A 148 0.01 7.63 3.81
CA SER A 148 0.62 6.47 3.14
C SER A 148 -0.28 5.93 2.02
N THR A 149 -1.57 5.68 2.30
CA THR A 149 -2.50 5.13 1.29
C THR A 149 -2.92 6.14 0.22
N LEU A 150 -2.95 7.45 0.55
CA LEU A 150 -3.14 8.49 -0.45
C LEU A 150 -1.96 8.51 -1.42
N LEU A 151 -0.72 8.54 -0.93
CA LEU A 151 0.48 8.55 -1.78
C LEU A 151 0.55 7.29 -2.63
N LEU A 152 0.16 6.13 -2.08
CA LEU A 152 0.02 4.89 -2.85
C LEU A 152 -0.96 5.09 -4.02
N PHE A 153 -2.18 5.54 -3.74
CA PHE A 153 -3.21 5.71 -4.76
C PHE A 153 -2.85 6.78 -5.81
N VAL A 154 -2.31 7.92 -5.40
CA VAL A 154 -1.82 8.94 -6.33
C VAL A 154 -0.66 8.38 -7.18
N GLY A 155 0.23 7.60 -6.56
CA GLY A 155 1.29 6.88 -7.27
C GLY A 155 0.75 5.97 -8.37
N THR A 156 -0.30 5.18 -8.10
CA THR A 156 -0.89 4.30 -9.12
C THR A 156 -1.55 5.09 -10.26
N LEU A 157 -2.19 6.23 -9.96
CA LEU A 157 -2.78 7.09 -10.98
C LEU A 157 -1.73 7.73 -11.89
N VAL A 158 -0.65 8.27 -11.32
CA VAL A 158 0.46 8.85 -12.09
C VAL A 158 1.16 7.78 -12.92
N PHE A 159 1.38 6.60 -12.34
CA PHE A 159 1.89 5.44 -13.06
C PHE A 159 0.94 5.00 -14.19
N GLY A 160 -0.38 5.17 -14.03
CA GLY A 160 -1.35 4.97 -15.10
C GLY A 160 -1.13 5.87 -16.32
N ILE A 161 -0.60 7.10 -16.14
CA ILE A 161 -0.23 7.99 -17.24
C ILE A 161 0.94 7.39 -18.03
N ASN A 162 1.96 6.85 -17.34
CA ASN A 162 3.05 6.10 -17.97
C ASN A 162 2.50 4.97 -18.86
N LEU A 163 1.56 4.18 -18.34
CA LEU A 163 0.98 3.05 -19.08
C LEU A 163 0.19 3.49 -20.31
N LEU A 164 -0.56 4.58 -20.22
CA LEU A 164 -1.23 5.17 -21.40
C LEU A 164 -0.20 5.66 -22.43
N GLY A 165 0.87 6.31 -21.98
CA GLY A 165 1.98 6.73 -22.84
C GLY A 165 2.65 5.56 -23.55
N SER A 166 2.81 4.44 -22.86
CA SER A 166 3.40 3.20 -23.39
C SER A 166 2.56 2.52 -24.48
N LEU A 167 1.26 2.84 -24.57
CA LEU A 167 0.38 2.38 -25.66
C LEU A 167 0.51 3.24 -26.93
N MET A 168 1.12 4.44 -26.83
CA MET A 168 1.28 5.34 -27.96
C MET A 168 2.48 4.92 -28.83
N GLN A 169 2.32 5.04 -30.14
CA GLN A 169 3.37 4.73 -31.12
C GLN A 169 4.00 6.01 -31.68
N GLY A 170 5.24 5.91 -32.19
CA GLY A 170 5.90 7.01 -32.90
C GLY A 170 6.30 8.19 -32.02
N LEU A 171 6.46 7.98 -30.71
CA LEU A 171 6.91 9.03 -29.79
C LEU A 171 8.37 9.42 -30.09
N SER A 172 8.64 10.72 -30.13
CA SER A 172 10.02 11.23 -30.05
C SER A 172 10.62 10.92 -28.68
N VAL A 173 11.95 10.90 -28.56
CA VAL A 173 12.66 10.69 -27.27
C VAL A 173 12.18 11.66 -26.19
N ARG A 174 11.92 12.92 -26.56
CA ARG A 174 11.39 13.92 -25.62
C ARG A 174 10.00 13.55 -25.12
N GLN A 175 9.13 13.07 -26.00
CA GLN A 175 7.78 12.64 -25.62
C GLN A 175 7.80 11.35 -24.80
N ALA A 176 8.64 10.37 -25.15
CA ALA A 176 8.84 9.16 -24.36
C ALA A 176 9.29 9.52 -22.93
N ASN A 177 10.30 10.37 -22.79
CA ASN A 177 10.75 10.80 -21.47
C ASN A 177 9.69 11.58 -20.68
N ALA A 178 8.82 12.35 -21.36
CA ALA A 178 7.78 13.15 -20.71
C ALA A 178 6.53 12.35 -20.32
N LEU A 179 6.11 11.39 -21.16
CA LEU A 179 4.84 10.65 -21.01
C LEU A 179 5.01 9.26 -20.38
N ILE A 180 6.19 8.65 -20.50
CA ILE A 180 6.47 7.29 -20.02
C ILE A 180 7.40 7.38 -18.80
N TRP A 181 8.63 7.85 -19.00
CA TRP A 181 9.66 7.84 -17.96
C TRP A 181 9.37 8.79 -16.78
N SER A 182 8.95 10.04 -17.04
CA SER A 182 8.71 10.99 -15.94
C SER A 182 7.58 10.55 -15.01
N PRO A 183 6.40 10.13 -15.52
CA PRO A 183 5.35 9.61 -14.66
C PRO A 183 5.75 8.29 -13.96
N ASP A 184 6.54 7.43 -14.61
CA ASP A 184 7.09 6.23 -13.97
C ASP A 184 7.96 6.57 -12.75
N LEU A 185 8.95 7.45 -12.93
CA LEU A 185 9.84 7.90 -11.86
C LEU A 185 9.07 8.55 -10.70
N ILE A 186 8.08 9.40 -11.01
CA ILE A 186 7.23 10.05 -10.00
C ILE A 186 6.39 9.00 -9.26
N GLY A 187 5.75 8.07 -9.98
CA GLY A 187 4.95 6.99 -9.40
C GLY A 187 5.79 6.11 -8.47
N CYS A 188 6.96 5.67 -8.92
CA CYS A 188 7.93 4.90 -8.13
C CYS A 188 8.38 5.65 -6.87
N THR A 189 8.60 6.97 -6.96
CA THR A 189 8.95 7.81 -5.80
C THR A 189 7.80 7.84 -4.79
N LEU A 190 6.57 8.02 -5.25
CA LEU A 190 5.38 8.00 -4.39
C LEU A 190 5.19 6.64 -3.69
N PHE A 191 5.45 5.53 -4.40
CA PHE A 191 5.41 4.18 -3.80
C PHE A 191 6.49 3.97 -2.73
N LEU A 192 7.70 4.50 -2.93
CA LEU A 192 8.76 4.47 -1.93
C LEU A 192 8.38 5.24 -0.67
N VAL A 193 7.86 6.47 -0.82
CA VAL A 193 7.44 7.30 0.32
C VAL A 193 6.25 6.64 1.04
N SER A 194 5.27 6.12 0.28
CA SER A 194 4.14 5.39 0.84
C SER A 194 4.56 4.17 1.66
N GLY A 195 5.44 3.32 1.11
CA GLY A 195 5.98 2.14 1.78
C GLY A 195 6.78 2.50 3.03
N HIS A 196 7.56 3.58 2.97
CA HIS A 196 8.34 4.05 4.10
C HIS A 196 7.44 4.47 5.27
N LEU A 197 6.37 5.23 4.98
CA LEU A 197 5.37 5.60 5.99
C LEU A 197 4.67 4.38 6.58
N ALA A 198 4.38 3.36 5.76
CA ALA A 198 3.81 2.11 6.25
C ALA A 198 4.77 1.32 7.15
N LEU A 199 6.08 1.31 6.84
CA LEU A 199 7.10 0.70 7.72
C LEU A 199 7.16 1.42 9.06
N VAL A 200 7.15 2.76 9.03
CA VAL A 200 7.11 3.61 10.23
C VAL A 200 5.85 3.32 11.06
N GLU A 201 4.68 3.17 10.44
CA GLU A 201 3.42 2.80 11.11
C GLU A 201 3.54 1.46 11.85
N VAL A 202 3.95 0.39 11.14
CA VAL A 202 4.06 -0.97 11.70
C VAL A 202 5.08 -1.04 12.84
N CYS A 203 6.15 -0.25 12.72
CA CYS A 203 7.23 -0.26 13.70
C CYS A 203 7.04 0.74 14.84
N HIS A 204 5.95 1.51 14.86
CA HIS A 204 5.71 2.62 15.78
C HIS A 204 6.89 3.62 15.84
N GLY A 205 7.54 3.86 14.70
CA GLY A 205 8.62 4.84 14.56
C GLY A 205 10.03 4.39 14.87
N ARG A 206 10.21 3.20 15.44
CA ARG A 206 11.56 2.67 15.69
C ARG A 206 11.87 1.60 14.66
N PRO A 207 12.87 1.80 13.78
CA PRO A 207 13.26 0.78 12.81
C PRO A 207 13.49 -0.55 13.51
N GLY A 208 12.81 -1.61 13.05
CA GLY A 208 12.89 -2.91 13.69
C GLY A 208 12.33 -4.02 12.81
N LEU A 209 12.94 -5.19 12.91
CA LEU A 209 12.48 -6.43 12.29
C LEU A 209 11.39 -7.05 13.16
N ARG A 210 10.18 -7.23 12.60
CA ARG A 210 9.06 -7.91 13.27
C ARG A 210 8.70 -9.20 12.53
N THR A 211 9.60 -10.18 12.58
CA THR A 211 9.50 -11.42 11.79
C THR A 211 8.26 -12.27 12.09
N ARG A 212 7.65 -12.10 13.27
CA ARG A 212 6.40 -12.78 13.68
C ARG A 212 5.13 -12.04 13.28
N ASP A 213 5.24 -10.83 12.71
CA ASP A 213 4.11 -9.99 12.33
C ASP A 213 3.90 -10.08 10.81
N LEU A 214 2.79 -10.72 10.40
CA LEU A 214 2.38 -10.77 8.99
C LEU A 214 2.26 -9.36 8.39
N GLY A 215 1.80 -8.41 9.18
CA GLY A 215 1.66 -7.01 8.80
C GLY A 215 2.96 -6.36 8.40
N TRP A 216 4.04 -6.70 9.10
CA TRP A 216 5.38 -6.26 8.79
C TRP A 216 5.89 -6.86 7.48
N TRP A 217 5.68 -8.16 7.25
CA TRP A 217 6.05 -8.81 5.99
C TRP A 217 5.32 -8.24 4.78
N ILE A 218 4.02 -7.97 4.89
CA ILE A 218 3.25 -7.33 3.82
C ILE A 218 3.90 -6.00 3.42
N VAL A 219 4.24 -5.16 4.40
CA VAL A 219 4.83 -3.84 4.14
C VAL A 219 6.27 -3.96 3.65
N ALA A 220 7.08 -4.85 4.23
CA ALA A 220 8.48 -5.03 3.85
C ALA A 220 8.64 -5.56 2.42
N VAL A 221 7.82 -6.55 2.01
CA VAL A 221 7.83 -7.09 0.65
C VAL A 221 7.38 -6.02 -0.36
N ASN A 222 6.32 -5.27 -0.06
CA ASN A 222 5.90 -4.16 -0.93
C ASN A 222 6.98 -3.07 -1.02
N GLN A 223 7.64 -2.73 0.09
CA GLN A 223 8.75 -1.77 0.09
C GLN A 223 9.92 -2.23 -0.78
N LEU A 224 10.29 -3.51 -0.70
CA LEU A 224 11.30 -4.10 -1.57
C LEU A 224 10.86 -3.99 -3.05
N GLY A 225 9.60 -4.30 -3.33
CA GLY A 225 9.00 -4.12 -4.65
C GLY A 225 9.15 -2.70 -5.19
N SER A 226 8.84 -1.69 -4.38
CA SER A 226 9.00 -0.27 -4.73
C SER A 226 10.46 0.12 -5.01
N VAL A 227 11.44 -0.46 -4.29
CA VAL A 227 12.87 -0.22 -4.54
C VAL A 227 13.31 -0.82 -5.87
N LEU A 228 12.87 -2.03 -6.18
CA LEU A 228 13.18 -2.71 -7.45
C LEU A 228 12.53 -1.99 -8.64
N PHE A 229 11.29 -1.52 -8.48
CA PHE A 229 10.63 -0.66 -9.48
C PHE A 229 11.35 0.68 -9.67
N MET A 230 11.83 1.31 -8.61
CA MET A 230 12.64 2.52 -8.73
C MET A 230 13.94 2.27 -9.50
N ALA A 231 14.63 1.16 -9.22
CA ALA A 231 15.82 0.78 -9.97
C ALA A 231 15.50 0.57 -11.46
N SER A 232 14.34 -0.03 -11.76
CA SER A 232 13.83 -0.16 -13.12
C SER A 232 13.62 1.20 -13.79
N ALA A 233 12.88 2.12 -13.15
CA ALA A 233 12.59 3.45 -13.70
C ALA A 233 13.86 4.25 -13.99
N LEU A 234 14.89 4.12 -13.15
CA LEU A 234 16.19 4.75 -13.39
C LEU A 234 16.93 4.13 -14.60
N ALA A 235 16.81 2.81 -14.79
CA ALA A 235 17.40 2.09 -15.90
C ALA A 235 16.66 2.29 -17.24
N ASP A 236 15.39 2.67 -17.18
CA ASP A 236 14.54 2.90 -18.37
C ASP A 236 14.71 4.31 -18.99
N PHE A 237 15.57 5.16 -18.42
CA PHE A 237 15.80 6.50 -18.96
C PHE A 237 16.33 6.44 -20.40
N THR A 238 15.63 7.13 -21.33
CA THR A 238 16.06 7.21 -22.72
C THR A 238 16.99 8.40 -22.93
N ARG A 239 18.23 8.13 -23.32
CA ARG A 239 19.27 9.15 -23.51
C ARG A 239 18.93 10.07 -24.68
N PRO A 240 18.79 11.39 -24.49
CA PRO A 240 18.47 12.31 -25.58
C PRO A 240 19.49 12.32 -26.72
N ALA A 241 20.78 12.11 -26.41
CA ALA A 241 21.86 12.15 -27.38
C ALA A 241 21.89 10.93 -28.32
N THR A 242 21.47 9.76 -27.85
CA THR A 242 21.59 8.49 -28.59
C THR A 242 20.25 7.85 -28.93
N GLY A 243 19.15 8.28 -28.29
CA GLY A 243 17.83 7.67 -28.42
C GLY A 243 17.72 6.27 -27.80
N SER A 244 18.77 5.79 -27.13
CA SER A 244 18.79 4.46 -26.50
C SER A 244 18.45 4.53 -25.02
N VAL A 245 17.70 3.52 -24.55
CA VAL A 245 17.45 3.27 -23.13
C VAL A 245 18.78 2.99 -22.42
N LEU A 246 18.89 3.37 -21.14
CA LEU A 246 20.12 3.23 -20.36
C LEU A 246 20.49 1.76 -20.17
N ASN A 247 19.57 0.93 -19.68
CA ASN A 247 19.74 -0.52 -19.60
C ASN A 247 18.39 -1.25 -19.58
N VAL A 248 18.01 -1.84 -20.71
CA VAL A 248 16.73 -2.55 -20.88
C VAL A 248 16.64 -3.79 -19.99
N ASP A 249 17.73 -4.54 -19.80
CA ASP A 249 17.74 -5.75 -18.97
C ASP A 249 17.49 -5.41 -17.50
N ILE A 250 18.13 -4.36 -16.97
CA ILE A 250 17.89 -3.91 -15.59
C ILE A 250 16.46 -3.40 -15.42
N ALA A 251 15.92 -2.66 -16.41
CA ALA A 251 14.54 -2.20 -16.39
C ALA A 251 13.55 -3.38 -16.32
N ASN A 252 13.71 -4.35 -17.22
CA ASN A 252 12.84 -5.52 -17.27
C ASN A 252 12.95 -6.39 -16.00
N TRP A 253 14.16 -6.70 -15.53
CA TRP A 253 14.33 -7.50 -14.29
C TRP A 253 13.84 -6.77 -13.05
N GLY A 254 14.07 -5.46 -12.95
CA GLY A 254 13.56 -4.63 -11.85
C GLY A 254 12.03 -4.60 -11.84
N THR A 255 11.40 -4.42 -13.00
CA THR A 255 9.94 -4.49 -13.15
C THR A 255 9.41 -5.88 -12.79
N LEU A 256 10.01 -6.94 -13.33
CA LEU A 256 9.60 -8.33 -13.10
C LEU A 256 9.63 -8.69 -11.61
N THR A 257 10.77 -8.47 -10.96
CA THR A 257 10.99 -8.82 -9.56
C THR A 257 10.21 -7.90 -8.61
N GLY A 258 10.12 -6.61 -8.94
CA GLY A 258 9.30 -5.65 -8.21
C GLY A 258 7.81 -6.01 -8.25
N ALA A 259 7.32 -6.40 -9.42
CA ALA A 259 5.92 -6.79 -9.63
C ALA A 259 5.57 -8.09 -8.92
N ALA A 260 6.49 -9.05 -8.93
CA ALA A 260 6.37 -10.28 -8.15
C ALA A 260 6.24 -9.96 -6.64
N CYS A 261 7.02 -9.01 -6.12
CA CYS A 261 6.89 -8.57 -4.74
C CYS A 261 5.50 -8.02 -4.43
N PHE A 262 4.94 -7.14 -5.27
CA PHE A 262 3.57 -6.63 -5.07
C PHE A 262 2.52 -7.75 -5.13
N SER A 263 2.70 -8.72 -6.03
CA SER A 263 1.78 -9.86 -6.12
C SER A 263 1.82 -10.72 -4.84
N VAL A 264 3.02 -11.04 -4.35
CA VAL A 264 3.24 -11.73 -3.07
C VAL A 264 2.68 -10.92 -1.90
N GLY A 265 2.88 -9.61 -1.87
CA GLY A 265 2.31 -8.71 -0.88
C GLY A 265 0.78 -8.78 -0.84
N GLY A 266 0.14 -8.81 -2.01
CA GLY A 266 -1.31 -9.04 -2.13
C GLY A 266 -1.74 -10.41 -1.59
N VAL A 267 -0.99 -11.49 -1.90
CA VAL A 267 -1.27 -12.84 -1.38
C VAL A 267 -1.16 -12.87 0.14
N LEU A 268 -0.11 -12.29 0.71
CA LEU A 268 0.06 -12.18 2.16
C LEU A 268 -1.09 -11.39 2.80
N GLN A 269 -1.55 -10.33 2.15
CA GLN A 269 -2.64 -9.49 2.63
C GLN A 269 -3.99 -10.24 2.72
N PHE A 270 -4.23 -11.30 1.93
CA PHE A 270 -5.43 -12.14 2.09
C PHE A 270 -5.49 -12.88 3.42
N TYR A 271 -4.33 -13.14 4.05
CA TYR A 271 -4.24 -13.80 5.35
C TYR A 271 -4.33 -12.81 6.52
N GLU A 272 -4.24 -11.50 6.24
CA GLU A 272 -4.49 -10.46 7.23
C GLU A 272 -6.00 -10.21 7.37
N ARG A 273 -6.65 -11.06 8.17
CA ARG A 273 -8.10 -11.01 8.39
C ARG A 273 -8.43 -10.45 9.78
N PRO A 274 -9.60 -9.78 9.91
CA PRO A 274 -10.20 -9.48 11.21
C PRO A 274 -10.37 -10.74 12.06
#